data_AF-A0A662Q9A2-F1
#
_entry.id   AF-A0A662Q9A2-F1
#
_cell.length_a   1.000
_cell.length_b   1.000
_cell.length_c   1.000
_cell.angle_alpha   90.00
_cell.angle_beta   90.00
_cell.angle_gamma   90.00
#
_symmetry.space_group_name_H-M   'P 1'
#
loop_
_entity.id
_entity.type
_entity.pdbx_description
1 polymer ?
#
loop_
_entity_poly.entity_id
_entity_poly.type
_entity_poly.pdbx_seq_one_letter_code
_entity_poly.pdbx_strand_id
1 'polypeptide(L)'
;MEFVVDKETLDWDELLEAIKRFRSEVFERLEKIEKRIDSLEGIQHPSGLLRLNWRLANVVASAQKLEILARNQKIMFFEFEEDFKNFLSDLKKLIDDLRDVMGSVDWELIQGHTTIMLSAAHRAGLPFTTVGTLLINTLGDDSVRAVSEKSIQEFYGASALAWWRENAQRMMSK
;
A
#
# COMPACT_ATOMS: atom_id res chain seq x y z
N MET A 1 -38.87 -59.48 38.18
CA MET A 1 -38.89 -58.01 38.04
C MET A 1 -38.09 -57.72 36.77
N GLU A 2 -38.74 -57.80 35.62
CA GLU A 2 -38.14 -57.47 34.33
C GLU A 2 -38.59 -56.06 33.98
N PHE A 3 -37.63 -55.13 33.93
CA PHE A 3 -37.84 -53.81 33.36
C PHE A 3 -37.90 -53.97 31.84
N VAL A 4 -39.12 -54.07 31.31
CA VAL A 4 -39.36 -53.92 29.88
C VAL A 4 -39.30 -52.41 29.61
N VAL A 5 -38.18 -51.97 29.05
CA VAL A 5 -38.02 -50.62 28.52
C VAL A 5 -39.04 -50.47 27.39
N ASP A 6 -40.03 -49.62 27.63
CA ASP A 6 -41.02 -49.23 26.63
C ASP A 6 -40.27 -48.56 25.47
N LYS A 7 -40.28 -49.20 24.29
CA LYS A 7 -39.75 -48.59 23.07
C LYS A 7 -40.79 -47.56 22.62
N GLU A 8 -40.75 -46.41 23.26
CA GLU A 8 -41.45 -45.21 22.85
C GLU A 8 -41.31 -45.03 21.33
N THR A 9 -42.47 -44.85 20.72
CA THR A 9 -42.73 -44.52 19.33
C THR A 9 -41.75 -43.50 18.78
N LEU A 10 -40.71 -43.95 18.08
CA LEU A 10 -39.94 -43.09 17.20
C LEU A 10 -40.79 -42.88 15.93
N ASP A 11 -41.29 -41.67 15.74
CA ASP A 11 -41.92 -41.27 14.48
C ASP A 11 -40.82 -41.13 13.42
N TRP A 12 -40.64 -42.21 12.65
CA TRP A 12 -39.63 -42.30 11.60
C TRP A 12 -39.85 -41.27 10.48
N ASP A 13 -41.10 -40.83 10.28
CA ASP A 13 -41.43 -39.81 9.28
C ASP A 13 -41.03 -38.42 9.78
N GLU A 14 -41.25 -38.13 11.06
CA GLU A 14 -40.78 -36.90 11.70
C GLU A 14 -39.25 -36.82 11.71
N LEU A 15 -38.57 -37.94 11.98
CA LEU A 15 -37.11 -38.03 11.92
C LEU A 15 -36.57 -37.85 10.49
N LEU A 16 -37.22 -38.44 9.49
CA LEU A 16 -36.88 -38.26 8.07
C LEU A 16 -37.02 -36.81 7.63
N GLU A 17 -38.08 -36.14 8.08
CA GLU A 17 -38.34 -34.74 7.72
C GLU A 17 -37.37 -33.78 8.42
N ALA A 18 -37.01 -34.07 9.68
CA ALA A 18 -35.94 -33.37 10.39
C ALA A 18 -34.59 -33.52 9.68
N ILE A 19 -34.24 -34.73 9.21
CA ILE A 19 -33.02 -34.98 8.45
C ILE A 19 -33.01 -34.21 7.12
N LYS A 20 -34.13 -34.16 6.39
CA LYS A 20 -34.21 -33.40 5.12
C LYS A 20 -34.09 -31.89 5.35
N ARG A 21 -34.72 -31.36 6.40
CA ARG A 21 -34.60 -29.95 6.78
C ARG A 21 -33.17 -29.61 7.16
N PHE A 22 -32.56 -30.41 8.02
CA PHE A 22 -31.17 -30.24 8.42
C PHE A 22 -30.24 -30.29 7.20
N ARG A 23 -30.43 -31.25 6.30
CA ARG A 23 -29.67 -31.35 5.05
C ARG A 23 -29.80 -30.08 4.21
N SER A 24 -31.02 -29.58 4.03
CA SER A 24 -31.27 -28.37 3.23
C SER A 24 -30.65 -27.13 3.86
N GLU A 25 -30.75 -26.99 5.17
CA GLU A 25 -30.13 -25.88 5.91
C GLU A 25 -28.59 -25.94 5.85
N VAL A 26 -28.00 -27.14 5.94
CA VAL A 26 -26.55 -27.33 5.77
C VAL A 26 -26.12 -26.93 4.36
N PHE A 27 -26.86 -27.31 3.31
CA PHE A 27 -26.55 -26.91 1.94
C PHE A 27 -26.63 -25.40 1.73
N GLU A 28 -27.68 -24.73 2.24
CA GLU A 28 -27.77 -23.26 2.15
C GLU A 28 -26.63 -22.55 2.90
N ARG A 29 -26.23 -23.08 4.06
CA ARG A 29 -25.09 -22.54 4.81
C ARG A 29 -23.77 -22.75 4.09
N LEU A 30 -23.56 -23.92 3.47
CA LEU A 30 -22.38 -24.19 2.64
C LEU A 30 -22.31 -23.26 1.44
N GLU A 31 -23.40 -23.07 0.70
CA GLU A 31 -23.45 -22.18 -0.46
C GLU A 31 -23.18 -20.71 -0.08
N LYS A 32 -23.68 -20.27 1.08
CA LYS A 32 -23.36 -18.94 1.63
C LYS A 32 -21.89 -18.81 2.02
N ILE A 33 -21.28 -19.87 2.53
CA ILE A 33 -19.86 -19.89 2.87
C ILE A 33 -19.01 -19.87 1.60
N GLU A 34 -19.34 -20.69 0.60
CA GLU A 34 -18.68 -20.70 -0.71
C GLU A 34 -18.76 -19.32 -1.37
N LYS A 35 -19.94 -18.68 -1.44
CA LYS A 35 -20.06 -17.32 -1.98
C LYS A 35 -19.24 -16.27 -1.21
N ARG A 36 -19.06 -16.46 0.09
CA ARG A 36 -18.21 -15.59 0.92
C ARG A 36 -16.72 -15.89 0.70
N ILE A 37 -16.36 -17.15 0.48
CA ILE A 37 -14.99 -17.54 0.15
C ILE A 37 -14.65 -17.02 -1.24
N ASP A 38 -15.50 -17.23 -2.25
CA ASP A 38 -15.32 -16.71 -3.61
C ASP A 38 -15.21 -15.18 -3.62
N SER A 39 -15.99 -14.48 -2.79
CA SER A 39 -15.87 -13.02 -2.68
C SER A 39 -14.57 -12.60 -2.00
N LEU A 40 -14.10 -13.33 -0.99
CA LEU A 40 -12.82 -13.06 -0.32
C LEU A 40 -11.61 -13.42 -1.20
N GLU A 41 -11.69 -14.51 -1.97
CA GLU A 41 -10.67 -14.92 -2.96
C GLU A 41 -10.63 -13.94 -4.14
N GLY A 42 -11.77 -13.37 -4.53
CA GLY A 42 -11.86 -12.31 -5.53
C GLY A 42 -11.33 -10.95 -5.08
N ILE A 43 -11.15 -10.72 -3.77
CA ILE A 43 -10.78 -9.39 -3.23
C ILE A 43 -9.26 -9.15 -3.20
N GLN A 44 -8.38 -10.16 -3.22
CA GLN A 44 -6.94 -9.94 -3.35
C GLN A 44 -6.18 -11.24 -3.59
N HIS A 45 -5.58 -11.41 -4.77
CA HIS A 45 -4.64 -12.50 -5.00
C HIS A 45 -3.47 -12.39 -4.00
N PRO A 46 -3.12 -13.45 -3.24
CA PRO A 46 -2.01 -13.46 -2.29
C PRO A 46 -0.66 -13.02 -2.91
N SER A 47 -0.49 -13.26 -4.21
CA SER A 47 0.66 -12.80 -4.99
C SER A 47 0.73 -11.28 -5.15
N GLY A 48 -0.42 -10.60 -5.24
CA GLY A 48 -0.51 -9.14 -5.27
C GLY A 48 -0.09 -8.51 -3.94
N LEU A 49 -0.56 -9.07 -2.82
CA LEU A 49 -0.14 -8.66 -1.47
C LEU A 49 1.35 -8.92 -1.21
N LEU A 50 1.87 -10.07 -1.64
CA LEU A 50 3.29 -10.38 -1.52
C LEU A 50 4.15 -9.41 -2.34
N ARG A 51 3.72 -9.11 -3.57
CA ARG A 51 4.38 -8.12 -4.44
C ARG A 51 4.35 -6.71 -3.84
N LEU A 52 3.22 -6.30 -3.25
CA LEU A 52 3.11 -5.04 -2.52
C LEU A 52 4.09 -4.99 -1.35
N ASN A 53 4.13 -6.03 -0.52
CA ASN A 53 5.02 -6.10 0.63
C ASN A 53 6.50 -6.01 0.20
N TRP A 54 6.87 -6.73 -0.86
CA TRP A 54 8.20 -6.65 -1.47
C TRP A 54 8.55 -5.24 -1.94
N ARG A 55 7.62 -4.56 -2.65
CA ARG A 55 7.84 -3.18 -3.13
C ARG A 55 7.97 -2.19 -1.98
N LEU A 56 7.13 -2.32 -0.95
CA LEU A 56 7.21 -1.50 0.24
C LEU A 56 8.57 -1.66 0.93
N ALA A 57 9.04 -2.90 1.10
CA ALA A 57 10.35 -3.18 1.68
C ALA A 57 11.49 -2.51 0.88
N ASN A 58 11.43 -2.56 -0.46
CA ASN A 58 12.44 -1.92 -1.31
C ASN A 58 12.44 -0.39 -1.20
N VAL A 59 11.26 0.23 -1.15
CA VAL A 59 11.13 1.69 -0.98
C VAL A 59 11.67 2.12 0.39
N VAL A 60 11.34 1.38 1.45
CA VAL A 60 11.87 1.62 2.80
C VAL A 60 13.39 1.49 2.82
N ALA A 61 13.93 0.39 2.29
CA ALA A 61 15.36 0.15 2.26
C ALA A 61 16.10 1.23 1.46
N SER A 62 15.55 1.65 0.32
CA SER A 62 16.13 2.70 -0.53
C SER A 62 16.13 4.07 0.16
N ALA A 63 15.04 4.44 0.85
CA ALA A 63 14.99 5.68 1.62
C ALA A 63 16.05 5.70 2.74
N GLN A 64 16.23 4.57 3.43
CA GLN A 64 17.25 4.43 4.49
C GLN A 64 18.67 4.44 3.91
N LYS A 65 18.90 3.81 2.75
CA LYS A 65 20.16 3.88 2.02
C LYS A 65 20.53 5.33 1.71
N LEU A 66 19.60 6.11 1.16
CA LEU A 66 19.81 7.54 0.89
C LEU A 66 20.17 8.31 2.17
N GLU A 67 19.52 8.00 3.29
CA GLU A 67 19.83 8.67 4.56
C GLU A 67 21.24 8.34 5.07
N ILE A 68 21.63 7.07 5.02
CA ILE A 68 22.98 6.60 5.38
C ILE A 68 24.01 7.26 4.47
N LEU A 69 23.72 7.32 3.17
CA LEU A 69 24.58 7.97 2.21
C LEU A 69 24.73 9.46 2.59
N ALA A 70 23.64 10.21 2.70
CA ALA A 70 23.69 11.64 3.02
C ALA A 70 24.49 12.01 4.30
N ARG A 71 24.63 11.08 5.26
CA ARG A 71 25.43 11.28 6.48
C ARG A 71 26.94 11.08 6.28
N ASN A 72 27.36 10.34 5.25
CA ASN A 72 28.75 10.05 4.97
C ASN A 72 29.35 11.10 4.02
N GLN A 73 30.19 12.00 4.55
CA GLN A 73 30.82 13.11 3.81
C GLN A 73 31.77 12.69 2.67
N LYS A 74 32.05 11.39 2.49
CA LYS A 74 32.97 10.86 1.47
C LYS A 74 32.30 10.44 0.17
N ILE A 75 31.01 10.70 0.01
CA ILE A 75 30.24 10.14 -1.10
C ILE A 75 30.53 10.86 -2.40
N MET A 76 30.66 10.04 -3.45
CA MET A 76 30.58 10.52 -4.81
C MET A 76 29.12 10.90 -5.08
N PHE A 77 28.84 12.20 -5.16
CA PHE A 77 27.54 12.80 -5.47
C PHE A 77 26.73 12.04 -6.55
N PHE A 78 27.42 11.44 -7.51
CA PHE A 78 26.85 10.59 -8.56
C PHE A 78 26.09 9.36 -8.02
N GLU A 79 26.64 8.63 -7.05
CA GLU A 79 26.01 7.44 -6.47
C GLU A 79 24.71 7.81 -5.74
N PHE A 80 24.72 8.96 -5.05
CA PHE A 80 23.51 9.48 -4.40
C PHE A 80 22.44 9.82 -5.44
N GLU A 81 22.80 10.49 -6.53
CA GLU A 81 21.85 10.88 -7.57
C GLU A 81 21.22 9.67 -8.28
N GLU A 82 22.00 8.62 -8.53
CA GLU A 82 21.50 7.37 -9.11
C GLU A 82 20.53 6.66 -8.15
N ASP A 83 20.92 6.50 -6.88
CA ASP A 83 20.05 5.90 -5.86
C ASP A 83 18.77 6.70 -5.62
N PHE A 84 18.84 8.03 -5.77
CA PHE A 84 17.69 8.90 -5.66
C PHE A 84 16.68 8.65 -6.79
N LYS A 85 17.16 8.52 -8.03
CA LYS A 85 16.30 8.18 -9.19
C LYS A 85 15.69 6.79 -9.05
N ASN A 86 16.47 5.82 -8.55
CA ASN A 86 15.99 4.47 -8.28
C ASN A 86 14.88 4.46 -7.23
N PHE A 87 15.06 5.19 -6.13
CA PHE A 87 14.02 5.37 -5.12
C PHE A 87 12.72 5.92 -5.71
N LEU A 88 12.78 6.98 -6.54
CA LEU A 88 11.58 7.56 -7.16
C LEU A 88 10.89 6.59 -8.13
N SER A 89 11.67 5.83 -8.89
CA SER A 89 11.14 4.79 -9.79
C SER A 89 10.38 3.70 -9.02
N ASP A 90 10.97 3.22 -7.92
CA ASP A 90 10.34 2.19 -7.09
C ASP A 90 9.14 2.72 -6.30
N LEU A 91 9.19 3.99 -5.89
CA LEU A 91 8.05 4.67 -5.27
C LEU A 91 6.87 4.75 -6.26
N LYS A 92 7.11 5.11 -7.53
CA LYS A 92 6.06 5.13 -8.55
C LYS A 92 5.42 3.76 -8.73
N LYS A 93 6.24 2.71 -8.85
CA LYS A 93 5.77 1.33 -8.92
C LYS A 93 4.95 0.94 -7.68
N LEU A 94 5.35 1.35 -6.48
CA LEU A 94 4.59 1.09 -5.26
C LEU A 94 3.23 1.78 -5.30
N ILE A 95 3.17 3.06 -5.68
CA ILE A 95 1.91 3.81 -5.81
C ILE A 95 0.97 3.12 -6.81
N ASP A 96 1.50 2.71 -7.96
CA ASP A 96 0.69 2.05 -9.00
C ASP A 96 0.18 0.68 -8.55
N ASP A 97 0.99 -0.12 -7.86
CA ASP A 97 0.52 -1.40 -7.31
C ASP A 97 -0.44 -1.22 -6.14
N LEU A 98 -0.28 -0.19 -5.30
CA LEU A 98 -1.25 0.11 -4.24
C LEU A 98 -2.60 0.43 -4.86
N ARG A 99 -2.61 1.25 -5.91
CA ARG A 99 -3.84 1.59 -6.64
C ARG A 99 -4.46 0.36 -7.30
N ASP A 100 -3.66 -0.50 -7.91
CA ASP A 100 -4.11 -1.72 -8.59
C ASP A 100 -4.66 -2.78 -7.62
N VAL A 101 -3.91 -3.07 -6.54
CA VAL A 101 -4.20 -4.18 -5.63
C VAL A 101 -5.13 -3.78 -4.48
N MET A 102 -5.03 -2.54 -3.98
CA MET A 102 -5.84 -2.05 -2.85
C MET A 102 -6.98 -1.12 -3.29
N GLY A 103 -7.06 -0.75 -4.57
CA GLY A 103 -8.04 0.20 -5.10
C GLY A 103 -7.84 1.64 -4.61
N SER A 104 -6.85 1.89 -3.77
CA SER A 104 -6.56 3.19 -3.15
C SER A 104 -5.10 3.27 -2.73
N VAL A 105 -4.60 4.50 -2.56
CA VAL A 105 -3.22 4.76 -2.13
C VAL A 105 -3.26 5.37 -0.73
N ASP A 106 -2.53 4.75 0.19
CA ASP A 106 -2.26 5.33 1.50
C ASP A 106 -1.21 6.44 1.37
N TRP A 107 -1.68 7.68 1.25
CA TRP A 107 -0.80 8.83 1.07
C TRP A 107 0.02 9.17 2.31
N GLU A 108 -0.43 8.81 3.51
CA GLU A 108 0.32 9.05 4.75
C GLU A 108 1.59 8.17 4.77
N LEU A 109 1.44 6.89 4.39
CA LEU A 109 2.57 5.99 4.21
C LEU A 109 3.58 6.52 3.17
N ILE A 110 3.08 6.94 2.00
CA ILE A 110 3.92 7.49 0.93
C ILE A 110 4.65 8.76 1.40
N GLN A 111 3.95 9.68 2.07
CA GLN A 111 4.54 10.91 2.62
C GLN A 111 5.60 10.64 3.68
N GLY A 112 5.45 9.58 4.48
CA GLY A 112 6.46 9.14 5.42
C GLY A 112 7.79 8.83 4.73
N HIS A 113 7.76 8.06 3.64
CA HIS A 113 8.96 7.69 2.89
C HIS A 113 9.57 8.86 2.10
N THR A 114 8.74 9.70 1.48
CA THR A 114 9.25 10.88 0.76
C THR A 114 9.84 11.92 1.71
N THR A 115 9.33 12.03 2.94
CA THR A 115 9.93 12.92 3.97
C THR A 115 11.35 12.50 4.32
N ILE A 116 11.60 11.19 4.49
CA ILE A 116 12.95 10.66 4.73
C ILE A 116 13.86 10.98 3.54
N MET A 117 13.39 10.75 2.31
CA MET A 117 14.11 11.07 1.09
C MET A 117 14.44 12.56 0.96
N LEU A 118 13.49 13.46 1.27
CA LEU A 118 13.71 14.91 1.21
C LEU A 118 14.77 15.36 2.21
N SER A 119 14.74 14.81 3.42
CA SER A 119 15.75 15.04 4.45
C SER A 119 17.14 14.59 3.97
N ALA A 120 17.24 13.41 3.36
CA ALA A 120 18.48 12.90 2.80
C ALA A 120 19.01 13.78 1.66
N ALA A 121 18.15 14.16 0.71
CA ALA A 121 18.52 15.03 -0.40
C ALA A 121 18.98 16.42 0.07
N HIS A 122 18.30 16.97 1.08
CA HIS A 122 18.69 18.25 1.68
C HIS A 122 20.09 18.17 2.31
N ARG A 123 20.34 17.12 3.11
CA ARG A 123 21.66 16.89 3.73
C ARG A 123 22.76 16.64 2.71
N ALA A 124 22.44 15.99 1.59
CA ALA A 124 23.36 15.80 0.48
C ALA A 124 23.62 17.09 -0.33
N GLY A 125 22.95 18.20 0.01
CA GLY A 125 23.15 19.50 -0.63
C GLY A 125 22.42 19.67 -1.95
N LEU A 126 21.46 18.80 -2.29
CA LEU A 126 20.68 18.93 -3.52
C LEU A 126 19.71 20.12 -3.44
N PRO A 127 19.72 21.05 -4.41
CA PRO A 127 18.72 22.10 -4.48
C PRO A 127 17.31 21.54 -4.63
N PHE A 128 16.33 22.14 -3.95
CA PHE A 128 14.94 21.67 -4.03
C PHE A 128 14.38 21.70 -5.45
N THR A 129 14.75 22.67 -6.28
CA THR A 129 14.28 22.74 -7.67
C THR A 129 14.67 21.50 -8.48
N THR A 130 15.86 20.94 -8.23
CA THR A 130 16.31 19.68 -8.85
C THR A 130 15.47 18.51 -8.35
N VAL A 131 15.32 18.40 -7.02
CA VAL A 131 14.53 17.36 -6.35
C VAL A 131 13.07 17.38 -6.81
N GLY A 132 12.44 18.55 -6.79
CA GLY A 132 11.06 18.77 -7.18
C GLY A 132 10.82 18.48 -8.66
N THR A 133 11.77 18.85 -9.54
CA THR A 133 11.68 18.51 -10.97
C THR A 133 11.72 17.00 -11.19
N LEU A 134 12.60 16.28 -10.48
CA LEU A 134 12.66 14.81 -10.56
C LEU A 134 11.37 14.17 -10.03
N LEU A 135 10.85 14.64 -8.90
CA LEU A 135 9.57 14.19 -8.33
C LEU A 135 8.43 14.34 -9.34
N ILE A 136 8.30 15.52 -9.94
CA ILE A 136 7.24 15.80 -10.91
C ILE A 136 7.42 14.94 -12.17
N ASN A 137 8.64 14.83 -12.71
CA ASN A 137 8.89 14.06 -13.92
C ASN A 137 8.68 12.54 -13.72
N THR A 138 8.97 12.00 -12.55
CA THR A 138 8.85 10.57 -12.28
C THR A 138 7.47 10.17 -11.79
N LEU A 139 6.85 10.97 -10.91
CA LEU A 139 5.57 10.62 -10.29
C LEU A 139 4.36 11.24 -11.02
N GLY A 140 4.55 12.26 -11.85
CA GLY A 140 3.46 13.00 -12.49
C GLY A 140 2.52 13.62 -11.47
N ASP A 141 1.21 13.47 -11.69
CA ASP A 141 0.18 14.02 -10.80
C ASP A 141 0.24 13.47 -9.37
N ASP A 142 0.74 12.25 -9.20
CA ASP A 142 0.91 11.65 -7.87
C ASP A 142 1.91 12.42 -7.00
N SER A 143 2.80 13.21 -7.61
CA SER A 143 3.82 13.99 -6.90
C SER A 143 3.24 14.95 -5.87
N VAL A 144 2.12 15.60 -6.18
CA VAL A 144 1.46 16.59 -5.30
C VAL A 144 0.99 15.95 -4.00
N ARG A 145 0.53 14.70 -4.06
CA ARG A 145 0.05 13.96 -2.88
C ARG A 145 1.16 13.20 -2.19
N ALA A 146 2.15 12.72 -2.94
CA ALA A 146 3.26 11.96 -2.43
C ALA A 146 4.19 12.79 -1.53
N VAL A 147 4.18 14.13 -1.67
CA VAL A 147 5.10 15.02 -0.96
C VAL A 147 4.37 15.92 0.02
N SER A 148 4.84 15.92 1.27
CA SER A 148 4.33 16.81 2.32
C SER A 148 4.87 18.23 2.16
N GLU A 149 3.99 19.21 2.01
CA GLU A 149 4.36 20.64 2.00
C GLU A 149 5.06 21.06 3.29
N LYS A 150 4.68 20.46 4.43
CA LYS A 150 5.34 20.69 5.72
C LYS A 150 6.82 20.29 5.65
N SER A 151 7.12 19.13 5.05
CA SER A 151 8.49 18.63 4.91
C SER A 151 9.31 19.51 3.95
N ILE A 152 8.69 20.03 2.88
CA ILE A 152 9.36 21.00 1.99
C ILE A 152 9.72 22.28 2.77
N GLN A 153 8.76 22.84 3.50
CA GLN A 153 8.97 24.03 4.31
C GLN A 153 10.05 23.83 5.37
N GLU A 154 10.06 22.67 6.03
CA GLU A 154 10.98 22.32 7.11
C GLU A 154 12.42 22.18 6.60
N PHE A 155 12.64 21.44 5.51
CA PHE A 155 13.99 21.17 5.02
C PHE A 155 14.51 22.25 4.06
N TYR A 156 13.65 22.86 3.25
CA TYR A 156 14.07 23.74 2.16
C TYR A 156 13.53 25.17 2.26
N GLY A 157 12.64 25.46 3.21
CA GLY A 157 12.14 26.80 3.49
C GLY A 157 11.03 27.30 2.56
N ALA A 158 10.60 28.54 2.80
CA ALA A 158 9.40 29.12 2.19
C ALA A 158 9.51 29.31 0.67
N SER A 159 10.68 29.67 0.17
CA SER A 159 10.90 29.87 -1.28
C SER A 159 10.74 28.56 -2.06
N ALA A 160 11.23 27.44 -1.50
CA ALA A 160 11.07 26.11 -2.09
C ALA A 160 9.60 25.67 -2.10
N LEU A 161 8.86 25.93 -1.02
CA LEU A 161 7.43 25.65 -0.96
C LEU A 161 6.64 26.49 -1.96
N ALA A 162 6.97 27.77 -2.12
CA ALA A 162 6.32 28.64 -3.12
C ALA A 162 6.57 28.12 -4.54
N TRP A 163 7.81 27.75 -4.86
CA TRP A 163 8.16 27.14 -6.15
C TRP A 163 7.40 25.82 -6.37
N TRP A 164 7.29 24.96 -5.34
CA TRP A 164 6.55 23.70 -5.42
C TRP A 164 5.09 23.93 -5.80
N ARG A 165 4.41 24.82 -5.08
CA ARG A 165 2.99 25.13 -5.33
C ARG A 165 2.76 25.65 -6.74
N GLU A 166 3.64 26.51 -7.25
CA GLU A 166 3.53 27.04 -8.60
C GLU A 166 3.73 25.97 -9.68
N ASN A 167 4.69 25.06 -9.51
CA ASN A 167 5.11 24.13 -10.56
C ASN A 167 4.35 22.81 -10.52
N ALA A 168 4.13 22.24 -9.33
CA ALA A 168 3.40 20.99 -9.18
C ALA A 168 1.92 21.14 -9.58
N GLN A 169 1.31 22.32 -9.36
CA GLN A 169 -0.08 22.60 -9.78
C GLN A 169 -0.22 22.87 -11.28
N ARG A 170 0.77 23.53 -11.90
CA ARG A 170 0.75 23.78 -13.36
C ARG A 170 0.80 22.51 -14.19
N MET A 171 1.46 21.45 -13.70
CA MET A 171 1.55 20.19 -14.43
C MET A 171 0.25 19.36 -14.35
N MET A 172 -0.63 19.62 -13.38
CA MET A 172 -1.97 19.00 -13.29
C MET A 172 -3.02 19.61 -14.25
N SER A 173 -2.70 20.73 -14.92
CA SER A 173 -3.64 21.49 -15.77
C SER A 173 -3.41 21.30 -17.27
N LYS A 174 -2.54 20.37 -17.66
CA LYS A 174 -2.24 19.99 -19.05
C LYS A 174 -2.67 18.56 -19.30
#